data_AF-A0A540X714-F1
#
_entry.id   AF-A0A540X714-F1
#
_cell.length_a   1.000
_cell.length_b   1.000
_cell.length_c   1.000
_cell.angle_alpha   90.00
_cell.angle_beta   90.00
_cell.angle_gamma   90.00
#
_symmetry.space_group_name_H-M   'P 1'
#
loop_
_entity.id
_entity.type
_entity.pdbx_description
1 polymer ?
#
loop_
_entity_poly.entity_id
_entity_poly.type
_entity_poly.pdbx_seq_one_letter_code
_entity_poly.pdbx_strand_id
1 'polypeptide(L)'
;MTEISVENLRSQRERPSVLKTELAHIRSHDRCTLVFVMEGWDDAKTYEVWIHRLSPDLKWETLIAKGKKNALEFRAMLARDQTGLRECTFFIVDHDYDGLAGTDNGADIYVLPAYSVENLLTHTDVLGSLLTTEFRLVGAPQIRARITQQFAQTQAAFSACVRASCETLHATKRTSVGNVLIDEKHLRSIRIELNSATVGNPETLSKLVQTEQTLGSFDLESAREFFDLADLAMWTRGKFMMWFFKDWCAKLMQDRKSANPTLFDNTANDCSLSAEWSGFGSLAGRSPLPEKLDAFLKQAEESCKTNCQRPPVNQPH
;
A
#
# COMPACT_ATOMS: atom_id res chain seq x y z
N MET A 1 -23.86 -20.36 31.88
CA MET A 1 -23.52 -20.48 30.44
C MET A 1 -23.33 -19.08 29.93
N THR A 2 -22.07 -18.69 29.74
CA THR A 2 -21.68 -17.35 29.28
C THR A 2 -21.94 -17.27 27.79
N GLU A 3 -22.88 -16.42 27.37
CA GLU A 3 -23.09 -16.08 25.97
C GLU A 3 -21.83 -15.39 25.43
N ILE A 4 -21.06 -16.11 24.63
CA ILE A 4 -19.95 -15.52 23.89
C ILE A 4 -20.57 -14.70 22.76
N SER A 5 -20.48 -13.37 22.84
CA SER A 5 -21.01 -12.49 21.80
C SER A 5 -20.30 -12.75 20.47
N VAL A 6 -21.02 -12.57 19.36
CA VAL A 6 -20.47 -12.71 17.99
C VAL A 6 -19.27 -11.78 17.77
N GLU A 7 -19.24 -10.62 18.43
CA GLU A 7 -18.10 -9.70 18.44
C GLU A 7 -16.86 -10.29 19.14
N ASN A 8 -17.03 -11.05 20.21
CA ASN A 8 -15.94 -11.77 20.87
C ASN A 8 -15.39 -12.94 20.03
N LEU A 9 -16.24 -13.59 19.22
CA LEU A 9 -15.79 -14.61 18.26
C LEU A 9 -15.08 -13.99 17.05
N ARG A 10 -15.47 -12.77 16.63
CA ARG A 10 -14.79 -12.00 15.58
C ARG A 10 -13.42 -11.51 16.02
N SER A 11 -13.29 -10.96 17.23
CA SER A 11 -12.00 -10.51 17.76
C SER A 11 -11.03 -11.66 18.08
N GLN A 12 -11.54 -12.87 18.36
CA GLN A 12 -10.69 -14.06 18.49
C GLN A 12 -10.13 -14.57 17.15
N ARG A 13 -10.81 -14.28 16.01
CA ARG A 13 -10.34 -14.61 14.64
C ARG A 13 -9.20 -13.71 14.13
N GLU A 14 -8.83 -12.68 14.88
CA GLU A 14 -7.79 -11.71 14.51
C GLU A 14 -6.49 -11.93 15.29
N ARG A 15 -6.41 -12.99 16.10
CA ARG A 15 -5.25 -13.23 16.96
C ARG A 15 -4.12 -13.93 16.21
N PRO A 16 -2.85 -13.62 16.52
CA PRO A 16 -1.67 -14.34 16.01
C PRO A 16 -1.75 -15.87 16.14
N SER A 17 -2.53 -16.40 17.09
CA SER A 17 -2.79 -17.83 17.25
C SER A 17 -3.54 -18.47 16.06
N VAL A 18 -4.40 -17.72 15.37
CA VAL A 18 -5.09 -18.19 14.17
C VAL A 18 -4.10 -18.34 13.02
N LEU A 19 -3.29 -17.31 12.78
CA LEU A 19 -2.19 -17.34 11.80
C LEU A 19 -1.23 -18.50 12.08
N LYS A 20 -0.94 -18.80 13.36
CA LYS A 20 -0.13 -19.95 13.74
C LYS A 20 -0.76 -21.28 13.33
N THR A 21 -2.07 -21.41 13.50
CA THR A 21 -2.81 -22.62 13.16
C THR A 21 -2.85 -22.81 11.63
N GLU A 22 -3.09 -21.74 10.88
CA GLU A 22 -3.05 -21.74 9.41
C GLU A 22 -1.65 -22.08 8.90
N LEU A 23 -0.60 -21.47 9.46
CA LEU A 23 0.78 -21.80 9.13
C LEU A 23 1.12 -23.27 9.44
N ALA A 24 0.69 -23.78 10.60
CA ALA A 24 0.90 -25.19 10.95
C ALA A 24 0.20 -26.14 9.96
N HIS A 25 -0.97 -25.76 9.46
CA HIS A 25 -1.69 -26.52 8.44
C HIS A 25 -0.96 -26.51 7.08
N ILE A 26 -0.40 -25.38 6.66
CA ILE A 26 0.45 -25.32 5.46
C ILE A 26 1.67 -26.25 5.66
N ARG A 27 2.33 -26.13 6.81
CA ARG A 27 3.54 -26.89 7.15
C ARG A 27 3.31 -28.40 7.31
N SER A 28 2.09 -28.84 7.64
CA SER A 28 1.76 -30.26 7.69
C SER A 28 1.69 -30.92 6.31
N HIS A 29 1.43 -30.13 5.26
CA HIS A 29 1.43 -30.61 3.87
C HIS A 29 2.82 -30.53 3.27
N ASP A 30 3.49 -29.39 3.42
CA ASP A 30 4.85 -29.19 2.95
C ASP A 30 5.60 -28.20 3.87
N ARG A 31 6.64 -28.71 4.52
CA ARG A 31 7.49 -27.91 5.42
C ARG A 31 8.29 -26.85 4.67
N CYS A 32 8.45 -27.02 3.36
CA CYS A 32 9.31 -26.24 2.49
C CYS A 32 8.58 -25.22 1.63
N THR A 33 7.27 -25.12 1.74
CA THR A 33 6.50 -24.08 1.04
C THR A 33 6.95 -22.70 1.51
N LEU A 34 7.32 -21.82 0.60
CA LEU A 34 7.58 -20.44 0.94
C LEU A 34 6.27 -19.77 1.35
N VAL A 35 6.24 -19.08 2.50
CA VAL A 35 5.04 -18.39 2.98
C VAL A 35 5.35 -16.91 3.14
N PHE A 36 4.55 -16.06 2.50
CA PHE A 36 4.57 -14.63 2.72
C PHE A 36 3.36 -14.21 3.57
N VAL A 37 3.66 -13.58 4.71
CA VAL A 37 2.67 -12.96 5.59
C VAL A 37 2.50 -11.50 5.18
N MET A 38 1.28 -11.10 4.84
CA MET A 38 0.93 -9.77 4.37
C MET A 38 -0.17 -9.13 5.22
N GLU A 39 -0.29 -7.81 5.18
CA GLU A 39 -1.25 -7.08 5.99
C GLU A 39 -2.71 -7.35 5.60
N GLY A 40 -3.03 -7.24 4.31
CA GLY A 40 -4.40 -7.34 3.80
C GLY A 40 -4.48 -8.00 2.43
N TRP A 41 -5.72 -8.20 1.98
CA TRP A 41 -6.00 -8.83 0.69
C TRP A 41 -5.68 -7.93 -0.51
N ASP A 42 -5.76 -6.61 -0.35
CA ASP A 42 -5.42 -5.69 -1.44
C ASP A 42 -3.90 -5.61 -1.64
N ASP A 43 -3.12 -5.75 -0.56
CA ASP A 43 -1.67 -5.96 -0.61
C ASP A 43 -1.37 -7.28 -1.34
N ALA A 44 -2.01 -8.37 -0.93
CA ALA A 44 -1.78 -9.69 -1.52
C ALA A 44 -2.01 -9.71 -3.04
N LYS A 45 -3.10 -9.11 -3.53
CA LYS A 45 -3.37 -8.98 -4.97
C LYS A 45 -2.27 -8.20 -5.70
N THR A 46 -1.72 -7.18 -5.03
CA THR A 46 -0.68 -6.32 -5.61
C THR A 46 0.65 -7.07 -5.68
N TYR A 47 1.06 -7.67 -4.57
CA TYR A 47 2.29 -8.45 -4.51
C TYR A 47 2.23 -9.71 -5.34
N GLU A 48 1.07 -10.36 -5.51
CA GLU A 48 0.92 -11.49 -6.43
C GLU A 48 1.37 -11.11 -7.84
N VAL A 49 0.93 -9.95 -8.35
CA VAL A 49 1.33 -9.45 -9.67
C VAL A 49 2.82 -9.07 -9.70
N TRP A 50 3.33 -8.38 -8.68
CA TRP A 50 4.75 -7.99 -8.64
C TRP A 50 5.71 -9.16 -8.51
N ILE A 51 5.40 -10.11 -7.63
CA ILE A 51 6.19 -11.34 -7.42
C ILE A 51 6.17 -12.16 -8.71
N HIS A 52 5.01 -12.34 -9.36
CA HIS A 52 4.95 -13.08 -10.62
C HIS A 52 5.76 -12.42 -11.75
N ARG A 53 5.78 -11.08 -11.81
CA ARG A 53 6.63 -10.32 -12.76
C ARG A 53 8.13 -10.51 -12.51
N LEU A 54 8.53 -10.65 -11.24
CA LEU A 54 9.93 -10.78 -10.82
C LEU A 54 10.44 -12.22 -10.82
N SER A 55 9.56 -13.18 -10.50
CA SER A 55 9.89 -14.57 -10.26
C SER A 55 8.67 -15.44 -10.62
N PRO A 56 8.40 -15.64 -11.92
CA PRO A 56 7.18 -16.30 -12.40
C PRO A 56 7.05 -17.76 -11.94
N ASP A 57 8.18 -18.42 -11.70
CA ASP A 57 8.25 -19.82 -11.26
C ASP A 57 8.26 -19.98 -9.73
N LEU A 58 8.26 -18.87 -8.96
CA LEU A 58 8.28 -18.93 -7.51
C LEU A 58 6.97 -19.51 -7.00
N LYS A 59 7.06 -20.61 -6.25
CA LYS A 59 5.92 -21.24 -5.58
C LYS A 59 5.87 -20.78 -4.13
N TRP A 60 4.74 -20.23 -3.73
CA TRP A 60 4.55 -19.68 -2.40
C TRP A 60 3.06 -19.67 -2.01
N GLU A 61 2.81 -19.51 -0.71
CA GLU A 61 1.48 -19.35 -0.14
C GLU A 61 1.39 -18.03 0.64
N THR A 62 0.17 -17.48 0.71
CA THR A 62 -0.08 -16.21 1.41
C THR A 62 -0.77 -16.46 2.76
N LEU A 63 -0.34 -15.75 3.80
CA LEU A 63 -1.11 -15.60 5.04
C LEU A 63 -1.47 -14.12 5.26
N ILE A 64 -2.75 -13.86 5.55
CA ILE A 64 -3.27 -12.49 5.73
C ILE A 64 -3.40 -12.16 7.21
N ALA A 65 -2.55 -11.26 7.69
CA ALA A 65 -2.48 -10.90 9.10
C ALA A 65 -3.62 -9.98 9.57
N LYS A 66 -4.33 -9.33 8.65
CA LYS A 66 -5.36 -8.29 8.91
C LYS A 66 -4.77 -7.07 9.62
N GLY A 67 -3.69 -6.55 9.05
CA GLY A 67 -3.00 -5.33 9.47
C GLY A 67 -1.61 -5.57 10.06
N LYS A 68 -0.74 -4.56 9.92
CA LYS A 68 0.65 -4.56 10.38
C LYS A 68 0.87 -5.05 11.81
N LYS A 69 0.07 -4.56 12.76
CA LYS A 69 0.21 -4.93 14.18
C LYS A 69 0.17 -6.45 14.36
N ASN A 70 -0.81 -7.12 13.77
CA ASN A 70 -0.93 -8.57 13.84
C ASN A 70 0.21 -9.28 13.12
N ALA A 71 0.68 -8.76 11.99
CA ALA A 71 1.83 -9.31 11.27
C ALA A 71 3.10 -9.27 12.13
N LEU A 72 3.38 -8.14 12.76
CA LEU A 72 4.56 -7.95 13.62
C LEU A 72 4.46 -8.76 14.93
N GLU A 73 3.28 -8.81 15.55
CA GLU A 73 3.04 -9.68 16.72
C GLU A 73 3.22 -11.16 16.37
N PHE A 74 2.73 -11.58 15.20
CA PHE A 74 2.91 -12.93 14.69
C PHE A 74 4.38 -13.25 14.45
N ARG A 75 5.13 -12.33 13.83
CA ARG A 75 6.59 -12.43 13.65
C ARG A 75 7.31 -12.61 14.98
N ALA A 76 7.00 -11.78 15.98
CA ALA A 76 7.61 -11.87 17.31
C ALA A 76 7.23 -13.16 18.05
N MET A 77 6.03 -13.69 17.82
CA MET A 77 5.63 -15.00 18.33
C MET A 77 6.41 -16.14 17.67
N LEU A 78 6.56 -16.15 16.35
CA LEU A 78 7.35 -17.16 15.62
C LEU A 78 8.83 -17.12 16.00
N ALA A 79 9.39 -15.95 16.30
CA ALA A 79 10.78 -15.82 16.75
C ALA A 79 11.04 -16.53 18.09
N ARG A 80 10.02 -16.67 18.95
CA ARG A 80 10.08 -17.38 20.24
C ARG A 80 9.65 -18.84 20.14
N ASP A 81 9.13 -19.24 18.98
CA ASP A 81 8.60 -20.58 18.77
C ASP A 81 9.72 -21.58 18.46
N GLN A 82 9.74 -22.69 19.20
CA GLN A 82 10.75 -23.74 19.06
C GLN A 82 10.30 -24.89 18.15
N THR A 83 9.12 -24.81 17.55
CA THR A 83 8.56 -25.90 16.72
C THR A 83 9.06 -25.88 15.28
N GLY A 84 9.84 -24.85 14.90
CA GLY A 84 10.37 -24.69 13.54
C GLY A 84 9.39 -24.03 12.57
N LEU A 85 8.18 -23.63 13.01
CA LEU A 85 7.17 -23.03 12.14
C LEU A 85 7.65 -21.77 11.39
N ARG A 86 8.64 -21.05 11.95
CA ARG A 86 9.23 -19.86 11.33
C ARG A 86 9.97 -20.17 10.02
N GLU A 87 10.45 -21.40 9.83
CA GLU A 87 11.18 -21.77 8.62
C GLU A 87 10.35 -21.46 7.37
N CYS A 88 11.02 -20.93 6.33
CA CYS A 88 10.41 -20.53 5.07
C CYS A 88 9.25 -19.52 5.19
N THR A 89 9.17 -18.76 6.28
CA THR A 89 8.11 -17.77 6.53
C THR A 89 8.69 -16.37 6.59
N PHE A 90 8.17 -15.50 5.73
CA PHE A 90 8.66 -14.14 5.50
C PHE A 90 7.50 -13.15 5.58
N PHE A 91 7.81 -11.89 5.88
CA PHE A 91 6.83 -10.83 6.12
C PHE A 91 6.99 -9.74 5.08
N ILE A 92 5.87 -9.22 4.59
CA ILE A 92 5.83 -8.07 3.68
C ILE A 92 4.83 -7.08 4.28
N VAL A 93 5.30 -5.88 4.59
CA VAL A 93 4.51 -4.83 5.25
C VAL A 93 4.71 -3.49 4.57
N ASP A 94 3.70 -2.64 4.67
CA ASP A 94 3.81 -1.25 4.23
C ASP A 94 4.68 -0.45 5.21
N HIS A 95 5.24 0.67 4.78
CA HIS A 95 6.00 1.51 5.71
C HIS A 95 5.07 2.23 6.68
N ASP A 96 3.93 2.74 6.21
CA ASP A 96 3.16 3.79 6.90
C ASP A 96 4.09 4.89 7.48
N TYR A 97 3.68 5.53 8.58
CA TYR A 97 4.53 6.48 9.32
C TYR A 97 5.20 5.86 10.55
N ASP A 98 4.81 4.64 10.95
CA ASP A 98 5.40 3.92 12.09
C ASP A 98 6.45 2.88 11.69
N GLY A 99 6.65 2.62 10.39
CA GLY A 99 7.64 1.68 9.89
C GLY A 99 7.42 0.28 10.47
N LEU A 100 8.41 -0.20 11.21
CA LEU A 100 8.37 -1.47 11.94
C LEU A 100 7.83 -1.36 13.37
N ALA A 101 7.26 -0.21 13.75
CA ALA A 101 6.68 0.06 15.07
C ALA A 101 7.59 -0.33 16.25
N GLY A 102 8.89 -0.05 16.13
CA GLY A 102 9.90 -0.37 17.14
C GLY A 102 10.40 -1.81 17.13
N THR A 103 9.99 -2.65 16.17
CA THR A 103 10.54 -3.99 15.98
C THR A 103 11.79 -3.97 15.10
N ASP A 104 12.67 -4.95 15.30
CA ASP A 104 13.95 -5.02 14.58
C ASP A 104 13.74 -5.33 13.10
N ASN A 105 14.47 -4.60 12.25
CA ASN A 105 14.61 -4.98 10.86
C ASN A 105 15.40 -6.29 10.75
N GLY A 106 14.96 -7.21 9.90
CA GLY A 106 15.57 -8.52 9.76
C GLY A 106 15.46 -9.06 8.34
N ALA A 107 16.26 -10.06 8.02
CA ALA A 107 16.26 -10.74 6.72
C ALA A 107 14.90 -11.40 6.36
N ASP A 108 14.02 -11.57 7.35
CA ASP A 108 12.72 -12.20 7.21
C ASP A 108 11.58 -11.20 6.94
N ILE A 109 11.84 -9.89 6.85
CA ILE A 109 10.82 -8.88 6.62
C ILE A 109 11.22 -7.88 5.53
N TYR A 110 10.29 -7.62 4.63
CA TYR A 110 10.37 -6.56 3.64
C TYR A 110 9.43 -5.43 4.05
N VAL A 111 9.96 -4.21 4.05
CA VAL A 111 9.19 -2.99 4.27
C VAL A 111 9.17 -2.22 2.96
N LEU A 112 7.97 -1.88 2.49
CA LEU A 112 7.80 -1.15 1.24
C LEU A 112 8.54 0.20 1.30
N PRO A 113 9.29 0.62 0.24
CA PRO A 113 9.97 1.90 0.19
C PRO A 113 9.03 3.05 -0.21
N ALA A 114 7.81 3.04 0.33
CA ALA A 114 6.74 4.01 0.10
C ALA A 114 5.79 3.97 1.29
N TYR A 115 4.92 4.97 1.45
CA TYR A 115 3.92 4.97 2.51
C TYR A 115 3.08 3.67 2.49
N SER A 116 2.50 3.33 1.33
CA SER A 116 1.77 2.07 1.11
C SER A 116 1.78 1.67 -0.37
N VAL A 117 1.26 0.49 -0.69
CA VAL A 117 1.20 0.01 -2.07
C VAL A 117 0.50 0.99 -3.01
N GLU A 118 -0.55 1.69 -2.55
CA GLU A 118 -1.30 2.65 -3.38
C GLU A 118 -0.43 3.79 -3.94
N ASN A 119 0.64 4.18 -3.24
CA ASN A 119 1.56 5.20 -3.73
C ASN A 119 2.26 4.75 -5.04
N LEU A 120 2.62 3.47 -5.14
CA LEU A 120 3.18 2.90 -6.38
C LEU A 120 2.10 2.65 -7.43
N LEU A 121 0.89 2.25 -7.01
CA LEU A 121 -0.25 2.02 -7.90
C LEU A 121 -0.80 3.30 -8.54
N THR A 122 -0.41 4.46 -8.02
CA THR A 122 -0.79 5.79 -8.54
C THR A 122 0.41 6.55 -9.11
N HIS A 123 1.53 5.86 -9.32
CA HIS A 123 2.73 6.41 -9.93
C HIS A 123 2.46 6.88 -11.37
N THR A 124 3.24 7.86 -11.83
CA THR A 124 3.08 8.46 -13.16
C THR A 124 3.22 7.43 -14.29
N ASP A 125 4.00 6.37 -14.11
CA ASP A 125 4.11 5.26 -15.07
C ASP A 125 2.80 4.51 -15.26
N VAL A 126 2.02 4.36 -14.19
CA VAL A 126 0.69 3.74 -14.25
C VAL A 126 -0.21 4.57 -15.15
N LEU A 127 -0.21 5.90 -14.97
CA LEU A 127 -0.93 6.80 -15.87
C LEU A 127 -0.43 6.66 -17.31
N GLY A 128 0.89 6.66 -17.54
CA GLY A 128 1.48 6.51 -18.88
C GLY A 128 1.01 5.24 -19.60
N SER A 129 0.92 4.13 -18.86
CA SER A 129 0.37 2.87 -19.35
C SER A 129 -1.12 2.98 -19.67
N LEU A 130 -1.93 3.52 -18.74
CA LEU A 130 -3.36 3.76 -18.97
C LEU A 130 -3.62 4.66 -20.19
N LEU A 131 -2.81 5.69 -20.39
CA LEU A 131 -2.93 6.59 -21.55
C LEU A 131 -2.79 5.82 -22.87
N THR A 132 -1.93 4.80 -22.89
CA THR A 132 -1.69 3.97 -24.07
C THR A 132 -2.80 2.93 -24.24
N THR A 133 -3.18 2.21 -23.18
CA THR A 133 -4.10 1.07 -23.26
C THR A 133 -5.57 1.46 -23.18
N GLU A 134 -5.94 2.26 -22.19
CA GLU A 134 -7.34 2.64 -21.96
C GLU A 134 -7.72 3.89 -22.75
N PHE A 135 -6.85 4.91 -22.77
CA PHE A 135 -7.10 6.15 -23.54
C PHE A 135 -6.70 6.03 -25.01
N ARG A 136 -6.19 4.88 -25.45
CA ARG A 136 -5.85 4.58 -26.85
C ARG A 136 -4.96 5.66 -27.50
N LEU A 137 -4.07 6.30 -26.74
CA LEU A 137 -3.14 7.33 -27.23
C LEU A 137 -1.86 6.74 -27.81
N VAL A 138 -1.95 5.57 -28.45
CA VAL A 138 -0.81 4.97 -29.18
C VAL A 138 -0.40 5.92 -30.29
N GLY A 139 0.91 6.16 -30.47
CA GLY A 139 1.41 7.08 -31.50
C GLY A 139 1.24 8.57 -31.21
N ALA A 140 0.70 8.97 -30.05
CA ALA A 140 0.53 10.38 -29.66
C ALA A 140 1.44 10.83 -28.50
N PRO A 141 2.78 10.78 -28.62
CA PRO A 141 3.70 11.04 -27.52
C PRO A 141 3.58 12.47 -26.95
N GLN A 142 3.29 13.47 -27.78
CA GLN A 142 3.15 14.86 -27.33
C GLN A 142 1.91 15.06 -26.46
N ILE A 143 0.78 14.46 -26.85
CA ILE A 143 -0.45 14.47 -26.05
C ILE A 143 -0.23 13.75 -24.71
N ARG A 144 0.41 12.58 -24.74
CA ARG A 144 0.74 11.83 -23.50
C ARG A 144 1.64 12.65 -22.58
N ALA A 145 2.70 13.27 -23.11
CA ALA A 145 3.61 14.11 -22.34
C ALA A 145 2.89 15.30 -21.69
N ARG A 146 2.01 15.99 -22.43
CA ARG A 146 1.16 17.08 -21.91
C ARG A 146 0.27 16.60 -20.76
N ILE A 147 -0.44 15.48 -20.94
CA ILE A 147 -1.32 14.91 -19.92
C ILE A 147 -0.53 14.49 -18.68
N THR A 148 0.61 13.81 -18.86
CA THR A 148 1.49 13.38 -17.78
C THR A 148 2.05 14.57 -16.98
N GLN A 149 2.48 15.63 -17.66
CA GLN A 149 2.93 16.86 -16.99
C GLN A 149 1.80 17.48 -16.17
N GLN A 150 0.59 17.53 -16.75
CA GLN A 150 -0.55 18.13 -16.10
C GLN A 150 -1.01 17.35 -14.86
N PHE A 151 -0.95 16.01 -14.94
CA PHE A 151 -1.15 15.11 -13.80
C PHE A 151 -0.16 15.39 -12.68
N ALA A 152 1.15 15.41 -12.98
CA ALA A 152 2.19 15.62 -11.98
C ALA A 152 2.03 16.96 -11.25
N GLN A 153 1.69 18.04 -11.98
CA GLN A 153 1.42 19.35 -11.38
C GLN A 153 0.22 19.31 -10.43
N THR A 154 -0.85 18.61 -10.83
CA THR A 154 -2.08 18.53 -10.04
C THR A 154 -1.91 17.61 -8.84
N GLN A 155 -1.14 16.53 -8.98
CA GLN A 155 -0.76 15.63 -7.90
C GLN A 155 0.04 16.39 -6.82
N ALA A 156 1.04 17.19 -7.23
CA ALA A 156 1.79 18.02 -6.30
C ALA A 156 0.88 19.03 -5.57
N ALA A 157 -0.03 19.69 -6.29
CA ALA A 157 -1.01 20.60 -5.69
C ALA A 157 -1.96 19.87 -4.71
N PHE A 158 -2.38 18.65 -5.04
CA PHE A 158 -3.23 17.82 -4.18
C PHE A 158 -2.48 17.40 -2.91
N SER A 159 -1.26 16.90 -3.04
CA SER A 159 -0.41 16.55 -1.91
C SER A 159 -0.18 17.74 -0.99
N ALA A 160 0.01 18.94 -1.54
CA ALA A 160 0.09 20.16 -0.74
C ALA A 160 -1.19 20.46 0.05
N CYS A 161 -2.37 20.18 -0.52
CA CYS A 161 -3.65 20.35 0.18
C CYS A 161 -3.79 19.40 1.39
N VAL A 162 -3.35 18.14 1.26
CA VAL A 162 -3.47 17.13 2.34
C VAL A 162 -2.23 17.04 3.24
N ARG A 163 -1.19 17.84 2.99
CA ARG A 163 0.10 17.78 3.69
C ARG A 163 -0.08 17.93 5.20
N ALA A 164 -0.80 18.94 5.66
CA ALA A 164 -1.03 19.17 7.09
C ALA A 164 -1.72 17.97 7.78
N SER A 165 -2.65 17.30 7.08
CA SER A 165 -3.30 16.09 7.59
C SER A 165 -2.32 14.91 7.69
N CYS A 166 -1.40 14.79 6.73
CA CYS A 166 -0.34 13.77 6.73
C CYS A 166 0.72 14.03 7.81
N GLU A 167 1.10 15.29 8.04
CA GLU A 167 1.98 15.71 9.12
C GLU A 167 1.39 15.34 10.49
N THR A 168 0.11 15.64 10.72
CA THR A 168 -0.61 15.26 11.94
C THR A 168 -0.59 13.74 12.14
N LEU A 169 -0.93 12.97 11.09
CA LEU A 169 -0.89 11.50 11.14
C LEU A 169 0.51 10.98 11.50
N HIS A 170 1.54 11.52 10.85
CA HIS A 170 2.93 11.13 11.07
C HIS A 170 3.36 11.43 12.52
N ALA A 171 3.08 12.64 13.02
CA ALA A 171 3.37 13.03 14.39
C ALA A 171 2.66 12.13 15.41
N THR A 172 1.37 11.85 15.22
CA THR A 172 0.62 10.97 16.16
C THR A 172 1.15 9.55 16.18
N LYS A 173 1.50 8.99 15.01
CA LYS A 173 2.00 7.62 14.91
C LYS A 173 3.34 7.44 15.61
N ARG A 174 4.20 8.46 15.63
CA ARG A 174 5.51 8.39 16.29
C ARG A 174 5.45 8.58 17.80
N THR A 175 4.50 9.36 18.29
CA THR A 175 4.39 9.67 19.72
C THR A 175 3.58 8.62 20.48
N SER A 176 2.83 7.75 19.79
CA SER A 176 1.86 6.83 20.40
C SER A 176 0.78 7.54 21.25
N VAL A 177 0.56 8.83 21.00
CA VAL A 177 -0.34 9.68 21.77
C VAL A 177 -1.75 9.61 21.18
N GLY A 178 -2.52 8.61 21.63
CA GLY A 178 -3.96 8.48 21.36
C GLY A 178 -4.32 7.92 19.98
N ASN A 179 -5.63 7.73 19.76
CA ASN A 179 -6.14 7.28 18.47
C ASN A 179 -6.24 8.45 17.48
N VAL A 180 -6.18 8.11 16.20
CA VAL A 180 -6.46 9.05 15.11
C VAL A 180 -7.77 8.66 14.44
N LEU A 181 -8.68 9.62 14.31
CA LEU A 181 -9.85 9.51 13.46
C LEU A 181 -9.52 10.07 12.08
N ILE A 182 -9.72 9.26 11.05
CA ILE A 182 -9.59 9.68 9.66
C ILE A 182 -10.97 9.60 9.02
N ASP A 183 -11.50 10.73 8.55
CA ASP A 183 -12.78 10.79 7.85
C ASP A 183 -12.57 11.19 6.39
N GLU A 184 -12.36 10.16 5.55
CA GLU A 184 -12.06 10.31 4.12
C GLU A 184 -13.14 11.06 3.33
N LYS A 185 -14.36 11.21 3.87
CA LYS A 185 -15.41 12.01 3.21
C LYS A 185 -15.00 13.48 3.07
N HIS A 186 -14.14 13.97 3.97
CA HIS A 186 -13.62 15.34 3.96
C HIS A 186 -12.58 15.59 2.85
N LEU A 187 -12.08 14.56 2.16
CA LEU A 187 -11.30 14.74 0.93
C LEU A 187 -12.11 15.48 -0.15
N ARG A 188 -13.44 15.36 -0.15
CA ARG A 188 -14.34 16.09 -1.07
C ARG A 188 -14.31 17.60 -0.88
N SER A 189 -13.70 18.09 0.20
CA SER A 189 -13.44 19.53 0.39
C SER A 189 -12.29 20.05 -0.47
N ILE A 190 -11.54 19.16 -1.12
CA ILE A 190 -10.54 19.52 -2.13
C ILE A 190 -11.23 19.45 -3.50
N ARG A 191 -11.19 20.55 -4.24
CA ARG A 191 -11.61 20.61 -5.63
C ARG A 191 -10.42 20.21 -6.50
N ILE A 192 -10.52 19.05 -7.12
CA ILE A 192 -9.59 18.60 -8.16
C ILE A 192 -10.14 19.08 -9.51
N GLU A 193 -9.28 19.70 -10.31
CA GLU A 193 -9.47 19.93 -11.73
C GLU A 193 -8.30 19.30 -12.48
N LEU A 194 -8.38 19.23 -13.81
CA LEU A 194 -7.29 18.62 -14.58
C LEU A 194 -5.96 19.31 -14.34
N ASN A 195 -5.96 20.62 -14.12
CA ASN A 195 -4.76 21.45 -14.00
C ASN A 195 -4.49 22.02 -12.61
N SER A 196 -5.32 21.72 -11.62
CA SER A 196 -5.18 22.29 -10.28
C SER A 196 -5.89 21.45 -9.24
N ALA A 197 -5.41 21.53 -8.00
CA ALA A 197 -6.12 21.04 -6.83
C ALA A 197 -6.13 22.15 -5.79
N THR A 198 -7.31 22.47 -5.25
CA THR A 198 -7.47 23.59 -4.31
C THR A 198 -8.41 23.22 -3.16
N VAL A 199 -8.14 23.78 -1.99
CA VAL A 199 -9.01 23.60 -0.82
C VAL A 199 -10.24 24.49 -0.97
N GLY A 200 -11.40 23.88 -1.19
CA GLY A 200 -12.68 24.58 -1.29
C GLY A 200 -13.29 24.91 0.09
N ASN A 201 -13.03 24.08 1.10
CA ASN A 201 -13.49 24.32 2.47
C ASN A 201 -12.42 23.91 3.51
N PRO A 202 -11.61 24.86 4.00
CA PRO A 202 -10.54 24.59 4.97
C PRO A 202 -11.04 24.02 6.30
N GLU A 203 -12.18 24.49 6.81
CA GLU A 203 -12.76 24.02 8.08
C GLU A 203 -13.24 22.57 8.03
N THR A 204 -13.64 22.12 6.85
CA THR A 204 -14.02 20.72 6.64
C THR A 204 -12.79 19.86 6.41
N LEU A 205 -11.79 20.37 5.68
CA LEU A 205 -10.53 19.66 5.47
C LEU A 205 -9.75 19.46 6.78
N SER A 206 -9.78 20.42 7.71
CA SER A 206 -9.14 20.26 9.03
C SER A 206 -9.72 19.09 9.85
N LYS A 207 -10.92 18.62 9.51
CA LYS A 207 -11.57 17.46 10.14
C LYS A 207 -11.18 16.13 9.48
N LEU A 208 -10.43 16.14 8.38
CA LEU A 208 -9.98 14.94 7.66
C LEU A 208 -9.17 14.01 8.57
N VAL A 209 -8.33 14.60 9.43
CA VAL A 209 -7.53 13.89 10.43
C VAL A 209 -7.72 14.60 11.75
N GLN A 210 -8.23 13.88 12.74
CA GLN A 210 -8.45 14.37 14.10
C GLN A 210 -7.74 13.47 15.09
N THR A 211 -7.09 14.08 16.07
CA THR A 211 -6.39 13.40 17.15
C THR A 211 -7.16 13.56 18.44
N GLU A 212 -7.23 12.52 19.27
CA GLU A 212 -7.87 12.61 20.59
C GLU A 212 -7.12 13.56 21.54
N GLN A 213 -5.83 13.75 21.31
CA GLN A 213 -4.96 14.57 22.14
C GLN A 213 -4.27 15.64 21.30
N THR A 214 -3.94 16.75 21.95
CA THR A 214 -3.15 17.83 21.34
C THR A 214 -1.71 17.38 21.16
N LEU A 215 -1.21 17.48 19.92
CA LEU A 215 0.19 17.20 19.62
C LEU A 215 1.10 18.34 20.11
N GLY A 216 2.30 17.98 20.57
CA GLY A 216 3.32 18.95 20.94
C GLY A 216 3.83 19.70 19.71
N SER A 217 4.30 20.93 19.89
CA SER A 217 4.87 21.73 18.80
C SER A 217 6.09 21.05 18.16
N PHE A 218 6.92 20.41 18.99
CA PHE A 218 8.10 19.66 18.55
C PHE A 218 7.76 18.49 17.64
N ASP A 219 6.69 17.73 17.95
CA ASP A 219 6.29 16.57 17.14
C ASP A 219 5.80 16.98 15.75
N LEU A 220 5.05 18.09 15.69
CA LEU A 220 4.59 18.66 14.42
C LEU A 220 5.74 19.27 13.62
N GLU A 221 6.71 19.90 14.27
CA GLU A 221 7.91 20.44 13.62
C GLU A 221 8.75 19.33 13.01
N SER A 222 9.02 18.25 13.75
CA SER A 222 9.70 17.07 13.22
C SER A 222 8.96 16.42 12.04
N ALA A 223 7.62 16.38 12.09
CA ALA A 223 6.83 15.90 10.97
C ALA A 223 6.99 16.80 9.73
N ARG A 224 6.99 18.13 9.89
CA ARG A 224 7.20 19.08 8.79
C ARG A 224 8.58 18.90 8.15
N GLU A 225 9.63 18.78 8.95
CA GLU A 225 11.00 18.54 8.47
C GLU A 225 11.08 17.27 7.61
N PHE A 226 10.40 16.19 8.04
CA PHE A 226 10.30 14.98 7.23
C PHE A 226 9.63 15.26 5.87
N PHE A 227 8.49 15.95 5.86
CA PHE A 227 7.74 16.23 4.63
C PHE A 227 8.39 17.29 3.73
N ASP A 228 9.31 18.11 4.24
CA ASP A 228 10.10 19.05 3.43
C ASP A 228 11.16 18.34 2.58
N LEU A 229 11.61 17.16 3.01
CA LEU A 229 12.60 16.35 2.30
C LEU A 229 11.99 15.17 1.54
N ALA A 230 10.78 14.76 1.93
CA ALA A 230 10.10 13.61 1.35
C ALA A 230 9.54 13.90 -0.05
N ASP A 231 9.55 12.87 -0.92
CA ASP A 231 8.70 12.87 -2.09
C ASP A 231 7.24 12.72 -1.65
N LEU A 232 6.47 13.81 -1.77
CA LEU A 232 5.08 13.83 -1.33
C LEU A 232 4.20 12.82 -2.07
N ALA A 233 4.49 12.46 -3.32
CA ALA A 233 3.70 11.45 -4.02
C ALA A 233 3.88 10.06 -3.38
N MET A 234 5.08 9.79 -2.86
CA MET A 234 5.44 8.52 -2.22
C MET A 234 5.06 8.45 -0.74
N TRP A 235 4.96 9.59 -0.08
CA TRP A 235 4.75 9.69 1.37
C TRP A 235 3.42 10.29 1.81
N THR A 236 2.60 10.80 0.88
CA THR A 236 1.20 11.10 1.17
C THR A 236 0.46 9.79 1.45
N ARG A 237 -0.44 9.79 2.43
CA ARG A 237 -1.24 8.63 2.82
C ARG A 237 -1.88 7.95 1.58
N GLY A 238 -1.59 6.67 1.34
CA GLY A 238 -1.87 6.02 0.04
C GLY A 238 -3.33 6.03 -0.40
N LYS A 239 -4.30 5.83 0.52
CA LYS A 239 -5.74 5.98 0.18
C LYS A 239 -6.11 7.38 -0.34
N PHE A 240 -5.45 8.44 0.15
CA PHE A 240 -5.67 9.79 -0.37
C PHE A 240 -5.15 9.89 -1.81
N MET A 241 -3.99 9.31 -2.08
CA MET A 241 -3.41 9.24 -3.43
C MET A 241 -4.27 8.41 -4.39
N MET A 242 -4.77 7.27 -3.94
CA MET A 242 -5.69 6.42 -4.72
C MET A 242 -7.00 7.14 -5.02
N TRP A 243 -7.55 7.88 -4.06
CA TRP A 243 -8.74 8.70 -4.27
C TRP A 243 -8.49 9.79 -5.32
N PHE A 244 -7.41 10.55 -5.15
CA PHE A 244 -6.99 11.59 -6.11
C PHE A 244 -6.81 11.01 -7.52
N PHE A 245 -6.09 9.91 -7.65
CA PHE A 245 -5.80 9.28 -8.94
C PHE A 245 -7.08 8.86 -9.66
N LYS A 246 -8.02 8.25 -8.94
CA LYS A 246 -9.32 7.85 -9.48
C LYS A 246 -10.16 9.05 -9.92
N ASP A 247 -10.23 10.09 -9.09
CA ASP A 247 -10.99 11.30 -9.41
C ASP A 247 -10.40 12.04 -10.62
N TRP A 248 -9.08 12.19 -10.67
CA TRP A 248 -8.39 12.84 -11.76
C TRP A 248 -8.53 12.08 -13.09
N CYS A 249 -8.38 10.74 -13.08
CA CYS A 249 -8.60 9.93 -14.28
C CYS A 249 -10.05 10.01 -14.78
N ALA A 250 -11.03 10.09 -13.88
CA ALA A 250 -12.42 10.29 -14.24
C ALA A 250 -12.64 11.65 -14.91
N LYS A 251 -11.99 12.72 -14.41
CA LYS A 251 -12.00 14.05 -15.04
C LYS A 251 -11.31 14.07 -16.40
N LEU A 252 -10.20 13.35 -16.56
CA LEU A 252 -9.54 13.20 -17.86
C LEU A 252 -10.44 12.50 -18.88
N MET A 253 -11.18 11.48 -18.44
CA MET A 253 -12.17 10.79 -19.26
C MET A 253 -13.34 11.72 -19.64
N GLN A 254 -13.79 12.59 -18.73
CA GLN A 254 -14.81 13.59 -19.02
C GLN A 254 -14.33 14.63 -20.03
N ASP A 255 -13.11 15.16 -19.87
CA ASP A 255 -12.49 16.10 -20.81
C ASP A 255 -12.42 15.51 -22.22
N ARG A 256 -11.96 14.25 -22.34
CA ARG A 256 -11.91 13.54 -23.63
C ARG A 256 -13.28 13.46 -24.31
N LYS A 257 -14.34 13.22 -23.54
CA LYS A 257 -15.71 13.07 -24.05
C LYS A 257 -16.44 14.41 -24.23
N SER A 258 -15.82 15.51 -23.81
CA SER A 258 -16.43 16.83 -23.90
C SER A 258 -16.45 17.33 -25.34
N ALA A 259 -17.32 18.30 -25.62
CA ALA A 259 -17.38 18.94 -26.94
C ALA A 259 -16.13 19.78 -27.25
N ASN A 260 -15.37 20.18 -26.22
CA ASN A 260 -14.19 21.02 -26.34
C ASN A 260 -13.09 20.47 -25.39
N PRO A 261 -12.46 19.34 -25.74
CA PRO A 261 -11.40 18.76 -24.91
C PRO A 261 -10.25 19.75 -24.77
N THR A 262 -9.71 19.87 -23.56
CA THR A 262 -8.59 20.77 -23.25
C THR A 262 -7.24 20.07 -23.37
N LEU A 263 -7.20 18.77 -23.08
CA LEU A 263 -5.96 17.97 -23.10
C LEU A 263 -5.85 17.02 -24.28
N PHE A 264 -6.92 16.86 -25.07
CA PHE A 264 -6.93 16.03 -26.27
C PHE A 264 -7.07 16.92 -27.51
N ASP A 265 -6.39 16.52 -28.57
CA ASP A 265 -6.67 17.07 -29.89
C ASP A 265 -7.99 16.42 -30.39
N ASN A 266 -8.72 17.06 -31.31
CA ASN A 266 -10.09 16.68 -31.77
C ASN A 266 -10.20 15.30 -32.50
N THR A 267 -9.44 14.30 -32.07
CA THR A 267 -9.36 12.96 -32.63
C THR A 267 -10.28 11.99 -31.87
N ALA A 268 -11.36 11.57 -32.53
CA ALA A 268 -12.27 10.44 -32.26
C ALA A 268 -12.60 10.05 -30.80
N ASN A 269 -13.90 10.12 -30.50
CA ASN A 269 -14.56 9.94 -29.19
C ASN A 269 -14.64 8.52 -28.63
N ASP A 270 -14.09 7.50 -29.29
CA ASP A 270 -14.33 6.11 -28.89
C ASP A 270 -13.29 5.61 -27.87
N CYS A 271 -13.47 6.05 -26.63
CA CYS A 271 -12.68 5.63 -25.49
C CYS A 271 -13.55 5.47 -24.24
N SER A 272 -13.36 4.36 -23.54
CA SER A 272 -13.98 4.05 -22.25
C SER A 272 -12.94 3.43 -21.34
N LEU A 273 -12.86 3.89 -20.09
CA LEU A 273 -12.17 3.14 -19.05
C LEU A 273 -12.93 1.82 -18.83
N SER A 274 -12.23 0.69 -18.95
CA SER A 274 -12.77 -0.62 -18.59
C SER A 274 -13.22 -0.61 -17.13
N ALA A 275 -14.32 -1.28 -16.74
CA ALA A 275 -14.81 -1.23 -15.35
C ALA A 275 -13.75 -1.65 -14.31
N GLU A 276 -12.79 -2.47 -14.72
CA GLU A 276 -11.74 -3.05 -13.89
C GLU A 276 -10.42 -2.24 -13.88
N TRP A 277 -10.34 -1.14 -14.64
CA TRP A 277 -9.10 -0.37 -14.81
C TRP A 277 -8.44 0.01 -13.48
N SER A 278 -9.29 0.30 -12.48
CA SER A 278 -8.91 0.79 -11.16
C SER A 278 -8.73 -0.30 -10.08
N GLY A 279 -8.80 -1.58 -10.47
CA GLY A 279 -8.52 -2.70 -9.59
C GLY A 279 -7.03 -2.80 -9.25
N PHE A 280 -6.71 -3.23 -8.02
CA PHE A 280 -5.33 -3.31 -7.53
C PHE A 280 -4.42 -4.15 -8.44
N GLY A 281 -4.85 -5.34 -8.88
CA GLY A 281 -4.05 -6.17 -9.78
C GLY A 281 -3.80 -5.53 -11.16
N SER A 282 -4.79 -4.81 -11.69
CA SER A 282 -4.66 -4.03 -12.94
C SER A 282 -3.61 -2.93 -12.78
N LEU A 283 -3.70 -2.13 -11.72
CA LEU A 283 -2.73 -1.06 -11.47
C LEU A 283 -1.33 -1.63 -11.17
N ALA A 284 -1.24 -2.74 -10.44
CA ALA A 284 0.02 -3.39 -10.09
C ALA A 284 0.78 -3.92 -11.31
N GLY A 285 0.06 -4.39 -12.34
CA GLY A 285 0.67 -4.81 -13.61
C GLY A 285 1.31 -3.66 -14.37
N ARG A 286 0.90 -2.42 -14.10
CA ARG A 286 1.35 -1.19 -14.76
C ARG A 286 2.32 -0.36 -13.92
N SER A 287 2.42 -0.64 -12.62
CA SER A 287 3.24 0.14 -11.70
C SER A 287 4.73 -0.21 -11.83
N PRO A 288 5.61 0.70 -11.40
CA PRO A 288 6.99 0.34 -11.11
C PRO A 288 7.02 -0.79 -10.07
N LEU A 289 8.06 -1.62 -10.15
CA LEU A 289 8.32 -2.64 -9.14
C LEU A 289 8.97 -1.97 -7.92
N PRO A 290 8.57 -2.35 -6.69
CA PRO A 290 9.20 -1.82 -5.49
C PRO A 290 10.70 -2.10 -5.45
N GLU A 291 11.48 -1.11 -4.99
CA GLU A 291 12.93 -1.27 -4.83
C GLU A 291 13.24 -2.45 -3.87
N LYS A 292 14.27 -3.23 -4.18
CA LYS A 292 14.79 -4.35 -3.37
C LYS A 292 13.83 -5.53 -3.16
N LEU A 293 12.62 -5.51 -3.73
CA LEU A 293 11.72 -6.65 -3.63
C LEU A 293 12.32 -7.90 -4.30
N ASP A 294 12.97 -7.75 -5.46
CA ASP A 294 13.61 -8.87 -6.16
C ASP A 294 14.73 -9.51 -5.33
N ALA A 295 15.55 -8.69 -4.68
CA ALA A 295 16.63 -9.15 -3.81
C ALA A 295 16.07 -9.89 -2.58
N PHE A 296 15.00 -9.35 -1.98
CA PHE A 296 14.30 -10.00 -0.87
C PHE A 296 13.72 -11.37 -1.27
N LEU A 297 13.08 -11.47 -2.43
CA LEU A 297 12.51 -12.73 -2.93
C LEU A 297 13.59 -13.81 -3.16
N LYS A 298 14.71 -13.43 -3.78
CA LYS A 298 15.86 -14.35 -3.99
C LYS A 298 16.42 -14.84 -2.66
N GLN A 299 16.64 -13.92 -1.71
CA GLN A 299 17.11 -14.26 -0.38
C GLN A 299 16.14 -15.20 0.35
N ALA A 300 14.83 -14.95 0.24
CA ALA A 300 13.80 -15.75 0.87
C ALA A 300 13.77 -17.18 0.31
N GLU A 301 13.85 -17.31 -1.02
CA GLU A 301 13.90 -18.60 -1.71
C GLU A 301 15.17 -19.39 -1.35
N GLU A 302 16.35 -18.77 -1.40
CA GLU A 302 17.63 -19.39 -1.05
C GLU A 302 17.67 -19.85 0.42
N SER A 303 17.19 -18.99 1.33
CA SER A 303 17.11 -19.30 2.76
C SER A 303 16.18 -20.49 3.00
N CYS A 304 15.04 -20.53 2.30
CA CYS A 304 14.09 -21.63 2.41
C CYS A 304 14.68 -22.95 1.87
N LYS A 305 15.27 -22.95 0.67
CA LYS A 305 15.94 -24.11 0.08
C LYS A 305 17.01 -24.69 1.01
N THR A 306 17.81 -23.81 1.63
CA THR A 306 18.87 -24.21 2.57
C THR A 306 18.31 -24.89 3.82
N ASN A 307 17.24 -24.35 4.40
CA ASN A 307 16.62 -24.94 5.59
C ASN A 307 15.98 -26.30 5.28
N CYS A 308 15.40 -26.44 4.10
CA CYS A 308 14.78 -27.67 3.62
C CYS A 308 15.74 -28.84 3.36
N GLN A 309 17.00 -28.54 3.09
CA GLN A 309 18.03 -29.57 2.87
C GLN A 309 18.65 -30.06 4.20
N ARG A 310 18.35 -29.42 5.33
CA ARG A 310 18.84 -29.88 6.64
C ARG A 310 17.99 -31.06 7.12
N PRO A 311 18.60 -32.16 7.60
CA PRO A 311 17.84 -33.24 8.22
C PRO A 311 17.08 -32.69 9.44
N PRO A 312 15.86 -33.20 9.73
CA PRO A 312 15.09 -32.74 10.87
C PRO A 312 15.92 -32.90 12.14
N VAL A 313 16.03 -31.82 12.92
CA VAL A 313 16.67 -31.86 14.24
C VAL A 313 15.93 -32.91 15.06
N ASN A 314 16.62 -33.98 15.45
CA ASN A 314 16.08 -35.03 16.31
C ASN A 314 15.45 -34.38 17.55
N GLN A 315 14.13 -34.41 17.65
CA GLN A 315 13.44 -34.04 18.89
C GLN A 315 13.78 -35.12 19.92
N PRO A 316 14.31 -34.78 21.11
CA PRO A 316 14.50 -35.76 22.15
C PRO A 316 13.14 -36.33 22.56
N HIS A 317 13.04 -37.66 22.51
CA HIS A 317 11.91 -38.45 23.00
C HIS A 317 11.70 -38.29 24.50
#